data_AF-A0AAE9L922-F1
#
_entry.id   AF-A0AAE9L922-F1
#
_cell.length_a   1.000
_cell.length_b   1.000
_cell.length_c   1.000
_cell.angle_alpha   90.00
_cell.angle_beta   90.00
_cell.angle_gamma   90.00
#
_symmetry.space_group_name_H-M   'P 1'
#
loop_
_entity.id
_entity.type
_entity.pdbx_description
1 polymer ?
#
loop_
_entity_poly.entity_id
_entity_poly.type
_entity_poly.pdbx_seq_one_letter_code
_entity_poly.pdbx_strand_id
1 'polypeptide(L)'
;MDNPDITRLEKRINILLEWKSVLLRLAEDELSPYDKWCAEKELSREDQHFITNLCMLFNIRLHPDQSNLDVQKITKNFEEHFKVNDFELSYEVFEKFIKDYQLRENPIHEWDAREVLEKLAESNRSVELKEKLLG
;
A
#
# COMPACT_ATOMS: atom_id res chain seq x y z
N MET A 1 -29.32 -2.99 45.89
CA MET A 1 -30.16 -3.72 44.94
C MET A 1 -30.01 -3.01 43.63
N ASP A 2 -29.30 -3.61 42.67
CA ASP A 2 -29.10 -3.00 41.37
C ASP A 2 -30.42 -2.93 40.62
N ASN A 3 -30.64 -1.80 39.95
CA ASN A 3 -31.86 -1.59 39.19
C ASN A 3 -31.86 -2.58 38.00
N PRO A 4 -32.84 -3.49 37.90
CA PRO A 4 -32.88 -4.51 36.85
C PRO A 4 -32.89 -3.92 35.43
N ASP A 5 -33.36 -2.68 35.25
CA ASP A 5 -33.28 -1.98 33.97
C ASP A 5 -31.85 -1.54 33.63
N ILE A 6 -31.06 -1.14 34.63
CA ILE A 6 -29.64 -0.78 34.46
C ILE A 6 -28.84 -2.03 34.08
N THR A 7 -29.02 -3.14 34.78
CA THR A 7 -28.35 -4.41 34.47
C THR A 7 -28.69 -4.91 33.06
N ARG A 8 -29.94 -4.70 32.60
CA ARG A 8 -30.35 -5.03 31.23
C ARG A 8 -29.68 -4.14 30.19
N LEU A 9 -29.53 -2.85 30.46
CA LEU A 9 -28.84 -1.91 29.57
C LEU A 9 -27.35 -2.21 29.47
N GLU A 10 -26.68 -2.49 30.59
CA GLU A 10 -25.27 -2.90 30.63
C GLU A 10 -25.03 -4.16 29.79
N LYS A 11 -25.92 -5.16 29.92
CA LYS A 11 -25.84 -6.37 29.08
C LYS A 11 -25.98 -6.05 27.58
N ARG A 12 -26.86 -5.12 27.20
CA ARG A 12 -27.00 -4.71 25.79
C ARG A 12 -25.77 -3.96 25.29
N ILE A 13 -25.17 -3.11 26.13
CA ILE A 13 -23.92 -2.40 25.79
C ILE A 13 -22.80 -3.40 25.54
N ASN A 14 -22.62 -4.40 26.41
CA ASN A 14 -21.58 -5.42 26.25
C ASN A 14 -21.74 -6.19 24.94
N ILE A 15 -22.97 -6.60 24.61
CA ILE A 15 -23.26 -7.24 23.32
C ILE A 15 -22.87 -6.30 22.17
N LEU A 16 -23.29 -5.03 22.19
CA LEU A 16 -22.94 -4.09 21.11
C LEU A 16 -21.44 -3.88 20.95
N LEU A 17 -20.68 -3.88 22.05
CA LEU A 17 -19.21 -3.81 22.03
C LEU A 17 -18.58 -5.06 21.42
N GLU A 18 -19.09 -6.25 21.75
CA GLU A 18 -18.66 -7.51 21.12
C GLU A 18 -18.92 -7.48 19.60
N TRP A 19 -20.13 -7.08 19.19
CA TRP A 19 -20.47 -6.96 17.77
C TRP A 19 -19.61 -5.93 17.05
N LYS A 20 -19.29 -4.79 17.67
CA LYS A 20 -18.34 -3.82 17.12
C LYS A 20 -16.97 -4.44 16.89
N SER A 21 -16.45 -5.21 17.86
CA SER A 21 -15.16 -5.89 17.72
C SER A 21 -15.17 -6.94 16.60
N VAL A 22 -16.26 -7.71 16.47
CA VAL A 22 -16.42 -8.68 15.38
C VAL A 22 -16.49 -7.97 14.03
N LEU A 23 -17.24 -6.87 13.90
CA LEU A 23 -17.35 -6.12 12.66
C LEU A 23 -16.02 -5.49 12.24
N LEU A 24 -15.22 -4.99 13.18
CA LEU A 24 -13.89 -4.48 12.89
C LEU A 24 -12.97 -5.59 12.38
N ARG A 25 -13.00 -6.76 13.02
CA ARG A 25 -12.24 -7.93 12.57
C ARG A 25 -12.66 -8.41 11.20
N LEU A 26 -13.97 -8.45 10.91
CA LEU A 26 -14.47 -8.82 9.59
C LEU A 26 -14.06 -7.79 8.53
N ALA A 27 -14.11 -6.50 8.87
CA ALA A 27 -13.64 -5.44 7.99
C ALA A 27 -12.13 -5.55 7.71
N GLU A 28 -11.34 -5.88 8.72
CA GLU A 28 -9.91 -6.18 8.57
C GLU A 28 -9.70 -7.46 7.76
N ASP A 29 -10.46 -8.53 8.00
CA ASP A 29 -10.34 -9.81 7.27
C ASP A 29 -10.56 -9.65 5.77
N GLU A 30 -11.46 -8.73 5.37
CA GLU A 30 -11.72 -8.37 3.97
C GLU A 30 -10.64 -7.48 3.34
N LEU A 31 -9.75 -6.86 4.13
CA LEU A 31 -8.64 -6.09 3.57
C LEU A 31 -7.67 -7.00 2.83
N SER A 32 -7.17 -6.53 1.68
CA SER A 32 -6.11 -7.24 0.97
C SER A 32 -4.83 -7.26 1.82
N PRO A 33 -3.92 -8.23 1.61
CA PRO A 33 -2.65 -8.31 2.35
C PRO A 33 -1.86 -6.99 2.39
N TYR A 34 -1.89 -6.22 1.29
CA TYR A 34 -1.26 -4.91 1.21
C TYR A 34 -1.98 -3.88 2.06
N ASP A 35 -3.32 -3.84 2.03
CA ASP A 35 -4.07 -2.86 2.83
C ASP A 35 -3.93 -3.15 4.34
N LYS A 36 -3.84 -4.43 4.74
CA LYS A 36 -3.49 -4.83 6.12
C LYS A 36 -2.09 -4.34 6.49
N TRP A 37 -1.11 -4.58 5.63
CA TRP A 37 0.26 -4.12 5.85
C TRP A 37 0.34 -2.59 5.96
N CYS A 38 -0.40 -1.85 5.13
CA CYS A 38 -0.48 -0.39 5.23
C CYS A 38 -1.04 0.07 6.58
N ALA A 39 -2.06 -0.61 7.11
CA ALA A 39 -2.62 -0.31 8.42
C ALA A 39 -1.62 -0.63 9.56
N GLU A 40 -0.95 -1.79 9.50
CA GLU A 40 0.03 -2.23 10.50
C GLU A 40 1.27 -1.33 10.57
N LYS A 41 1.71 -0.81 9.42
CA LYS A 41 2.85 0.11 9.30
C LYS A 41 2.45 1.59 9.40
N GLU A 42 1.18 1.86 9.69
CA GLU A 42 0.61 3.21 9.85
C GLU A 42 0.84 4.12 8.62
N LEU A 43 0.77 3.56 7.40
CA LEU A 43 0.95 4.34 6.17
C LEU A 43 -0.20 5.32 5.97
N SER A 44 0.16 6.59 5.77
CA SER A 44 -0.76 7.63 5.33
C SER A 44 -1.29 7.35 3.92
N ARG A 45 -2.29 8.12 3.49
CA ARG A 45 -2.81 8.02 2.12
C ARG A 45 -1.74 8.44 1.11
N GLU A 46 -0.94 9.44 1.47
CA GLU A 46 0.17 9.95 0.68
C GLU A 46 1.22 8.86 0.45
N ASP A 47 1.56 8.10 1.49
CA ASP A 47 2.50 6.97 1.41
C ASP A 47 1.97 5.87 0.47
N GLN A 48 0.70 5.51 0.62
CA GLN A 48 0.06 4.50 -0.22
C GLN A 48 -0.01 4.95 -1.69
N HIS A 49 -0.30 6.23 -1.93
CA HIS A 49 -0.29 6.81 -3.27
C HIS A 49 1.11 6.84 -3.86
N PHE A 50 2.14 7.16 -3.08
CA PHE A 50 3.53 7.11 -3.52
C PHE A 50 3.91 5.70 -3.99
N ILE A 51 3.65 4.67 -3.19
CA ILE A 51 3.96 3.27 -3.52
C ILE A 51 3.21 2.84 -4.79
N THR A 52 1.92 3.18 -4.90
CA THR A 52 1.10 2.87 -6.08
C THR A 52 1.66 3.53 -7.34
N ASN A 53 2.03 4.80 -7.25
CA ASN A 53 2.60 5.57 -8.36
C ASN A 53 3.97 5.03 -8.77
N LEU A 54 4.80 4.61 -7.80
CA LEU A 54 6.10 4.01 -8.06
C LEU A 54 5.94 2.68 -8.81
N CYS A 55 4.99 1.83 -8.38
CA CYS A 55 4.68 0.58 -9.07
C CYS A 55 4.19 0.85 -10.50
N MET A 56 3.35 1.88 -10.70
CA MET A 56 2.86 2.25 -12.02
C MET A 56 4.00 2.72 -12.94
N LEU A 57 4.93 3.53 -12.44
CA LEU A 57 6.12 3.95 -13.20
C LEU A 57 6.96 2.75 -13.65
N PHE A 58 7.23 1.80 -12.74
CA PHE A 58 7.98 0.59 -13.08
C PHE A 58 7.22 -0.32 -14.06
N ASN A 59 5.91 -0.48 -13.90
CA ASN A 59 5.06 -1.27 -14.81
C ASN A 59 5.02 -0.68 -16.23
N ILE A 60 4.99 0.64 -16.37
CA ILE A 60 5.09 1.31 -17.67
C ILE A 60 6.45 0.99 -18.32
N ARG A 61 7.52 0.90 -17.53
CA ARG A 61 8.87 0.60 -18.03
C ARG A 61 9.06 -0.88 -18.40
N LEU A 62 8.35 -1.78 -17.72
CA LEU A 62 8.24 -3.21 -18.05
C LEU A 62 7.66 -3.44 -19.43
N HIS A 63 6.57 -2.72 -19.75
CA HIS A 63 5.83 -2.85 -21.01
C HIS A 63 5.80 -1.51 -21.75
N PRO A 64 6.93 -1.06 -22.31
CA PRO A 64 7.00 0.26 -22.94
C PRO A 64 6.23 0.24 -24.26
N ASP A 65 4.93 0.54 -24.21
CA ASP A 65 4.15 0.79 -25.42
C ASP A 65 4.37 2.23 -25.89
N GLN A 66 5.45 2.41 -26.64
CA GLN A 66 5.81 3.69 -27.24
C GLN A 66 4.95 4.05 -28.45
N SER A 67 4.01 3.20 -28.87
CA SER A 67 3.11 3.52 -29.99
C SER A 67 1.85 4.28 -29.55
N ASN A 68 1.50 4.18 -28.26
CA ASN A 68 0.32 4.82 -27.69
C ASN A 68 0.64 6.20 -27.09
N LEU A 69 0.02 7.26 -27.64
CA LEU A 69 0.22 8.64 -27.19
C LEU A 69 -0.21 8.88 -25.73
N ASP A 70 -1.25 8.19 -25.27
CA ASP A 70 -1.71 8.32 -23.87
C ASP A 70 -0.71 7.69 -22.91
N VAL A 71 -0.14 6.53 -23.27
CA VAL A 71 0.92 5.88 -22.50
C VAL A 71 2.13 6.81 -22.42
N GLN A 72 2.59 7.38 -23.53
CA GLN A 72 3.71 8.34 -23.52
C GLN A 72 3.45 9.55 -22.59
N LYS A 73 2.24 10.10 -22.62
CA LYS A 73 1.87 11.22 -21.75
C LYS A 73 1.87 10.83 -20.27
N ILE A 74 1.34 9.64 -19.96
CA ILE A 74 1.31 9.10 -18.60
C ILE A 74 2.75 8.84 -18.13
N THR A 75 3.59 8.18 -18.93
CA THR A 75 5.01 7.95 -18.65
C THR A 75 5.70 9.25 -18.28
N LYS A 76 5.55 10.28 -19.13
CA LYS A 76 6.17 11.59 -18.90
C LYS A 76 5.70 12.25 -17.61
N ASN A 77 4.41 12.15 -17.27
CA ASN A 77 3.88 12.72 -16.02
C ASN A 77 4.50 12.03 -14.79
N PHE A 78 4.69 10.71 -14.83
CA PHE A 78 5.35 9.98 -13.74
C PHE A 78 6.84 10.31 -13.67
N GLU A 79 7.53 10.35 -14.81
CA GLU A 79 8.92 10.81 -14.90
C GLU A 79 9.13 12.20 -14.29
N GLU A 80 8.26 13.16 -14.61
CA GLU A 80 8.28 14.51 -14.03
C GLU A 80 7.98 14.49 -12.52
N HIS A 81 7.00 13.70 -12.07
CA HIS A 81 6.64 13.56 -10.66
C HIS A 81 7.80 13.02 -9.82
N PHE A 82 8.46 11.98 -10.31
CA PHE A 82 9.60 11.34 -9.67
C PHE A 82 10.94 12.04 -9.98
N LYS A 83 10.94 13.05 -10.87
CA LYS A 83 12.12 13.79 -11.36
C LYS A 83 13.19 12.86 -11.94
N VAL A 84 12.77 11.87 -12.72
CA VAL A 84 13.63 10.89 -13.38
C VAL A 84 13.29 10.81 -14.85
N ASN A 85 14.30 10.82 -15.71
CA ASN A 85 14.11 10.77 -17.17
C ASN A 85 14.49 9.40 -17.75
N ASP A 86 15.33 8.63 -17.04
CA ASP A 86 15.68 7.26 -17.38
C ASP A 86 16.21 6.58 -16.11
N PHE A 87 15.84 5.33 -15.92
CA PHE A 87 16.32 4.51 -14.82
C PHE A 87 16.30 3.03 -15.21
N GLU A 88 17.22 2.27 -14.63
CA GLU A 88 17.28 0.82 -14.81
C GLU A 88 16.15 0.14 -14.04
N LEU A 89 15.48 -0.82 -14.70
CA LEU A 89 14.45 -1.62 -14.06
C LEU A 89 15.11 -2.72 -13.20
N SER A 90 15.55 -2.35 -12.00
CA SER A 90 16.15 -3.25 -11.02
C SER A 90 15.56 -3.07 -9.61
N TYR A 91 15.73 -4.08 -8.76
CA TYR A 91 15.32 -4.03 -7.37
C TYR A 91 16.03 -2.90 -6.62
N GLU A 92 17.33 -2.69 -6.86
CA GLU A 92 18.14 -1.67 -6.20
C GLU A 92 17.62 -0.27 -6.49
N VAL A 93 17.17 -0.03 -7.73
CA VAL A 93 16.58 1.25 -8.10
C VAL A 93 15.22 1.42 -7.41
N PHE A 94 14.39 0.38 -7.39
CA PHE A 94 13.10 0.41 -6.68
C PHE A 94 13.28 0.70 -5.18
N GLU A 95 14.19 -0.03 -4.53
CA GLU A 95 14.53 0.14 -3.12
C GLU A 95 15.05 1.56 -2.84
N LYS A 96 15.87 2.10 -3.73
CA LYS A 96 16.34 3.48 -3.62
C LYS A 96 15.20 4.49 -3.62
N PHE A 97 14.20 4.35 -4.51
CA PHE A 97 13.04 5.26 -4.51
C PHE A 97 12.27 5.20 -3.19
N ILE A 98 12.05 3.99 -2.64
CA ILE A 98 11.42 3.82 -1.33
C ILE A 98 12.24 4.55 -0.25
N LYS A 99 13.54 4.26 -0.14
CA LYS A 99 14.44 4.87 0.86
C LYS A 99 14.51 6.39 0.74
N ASP A 100 14.65 6.92 -0.48
CA ASP A 100 14.71 8.36 -0.73
C ASP A 100 13.42 9.07 -0.31
N TYR A 101 12.26 8.43 -0.54
CA TYR A 101 10.98 8.95 -0.07
C TYR A 101 10.86 8.93 1.45
N GLN A 102 11.22 7.81 2.09
CA GLN A 102 11.17 7.67 3.54
C GLN A 102 12.08 8.66 4.25
N LEU A 103 13.30 8.87 3.76
CA LEU A 103 14.21 9.87 4.31
C LEU A 103 13.66 11.29 4.26
N ARG A 104 12.83 11.60 3.24
CA ARG A 104 12.26 12.94 3.05
C ARG A 104 10.99 13.16 3.87
N GLU A 105 10.07 12.20 3.83
CA GLU A 105 8.72 12.38 4.40
C GLU A 105 8.55 11.73 5.78
N ASN A 106 9.18 10.57 6.01
CA ASN A 106 8.94 9.72 7.18
C ASN A 106 10.23 9.07 7.72
N PRO A 107 11.23 9.85 8.18
CA PRO A 107 12.59 9.35 8.47
C PRO A 107 12.70 8.40 9.67
N ILE A 108 11.59 8.17 10.38
CA ILE A 108 11.52 7.31 11.57
C ILE A 108 11.04 5.90 11.21
N HIS A 109 10.27 5.75 10.14
CA HIS A 109 9.73 4.46 9.71
C HIS A 109 10.56 3.92 8.55
N GLU A 110 11.00 2.67 8.64
CA GLU A 110 11.69 1.96 7.57
C GLU A 110 10.75 0.91 6.97
N TRP A 111 10.62 0.91 5.64
CA TRP A 111 9.80 -0.02 4.90
C TRP A 111 10.75 -0.84 4.05
N ASP A 112 10.73 -2.16 4.24
CA ASP A 112 11.50 -3.05 3.40
C ASP A 112 10.84 -3.07 2.00
N ALA A 113 11.58 -2.64 0.99
CA ALA A 113 11.10 -2.60 -0.39
C ALA A 113 10.74 -4.00 -0.91
N ARG A 114 11.41 -5.05 -0.40
CA ARG A 114 11.06 -6.44 -0.69
C ARG A 114 9.70 -6.79 -0.09
N GLU A 115 9.49 -6.46 1.18
CA GLU A 115 8.20 -6.69 1.88
C GLU A 115 7.06 -5.98 1.15
N VAL A 116 7.27 -4.75 0.69
CA VAL A 116 6.30 -3.99 -0.12
C VAL A 116 5.92 -4.76 -1.39
N LEU A 117 6.90 -5.22 -2.16
CA LEU A 117 6.65 -5.98 -3.41
C LEU A 117 5.94 -7.30 -3.14
N GLU A 118 6.30 -8.00 -2.07
CA GLU A 118 5.65 -9.25 -1.65
C GLU A 118 4.18 -9.01 -1.27
N LYS A 119 3.87 -7.99 -0.46
CA LYS A 119 2.49 -7.67 -0.05
C LYS A 119 1.62 -7.20 -1.21
N LEU A 120 2.18 -6.43 -2.15
CA LEU A 120 1.50 -6.05 -3.38
C LEU A 120 1.18 -7.26 -4.27
N ALA A 121 2.10 -8.21 -4.37
CA ALA A 121 1.91 -9.44 -5.14
C ALA A 121 0.88 -10.37 -4.48
N GLU A 122 0.94 -10.57 -3.16
CA GLU A 122 -0.07 -11.30 -2.37
C GLU A 122 -1.49 -10.70 -2.54
N SER A 123 -1.56 -9.41 -2.87
CA SER A 123 -2.81 -8.68 -3.12
C SER A 123 -3.23 -8.63 -4.60
N ASN A 124 -2.54 -9.36 -5.49
CA ASN A 124 -2.75 -9.36 -6.94
C ASN A 124 -2.61 -7.98 -7.62
N ARG A 125 -1.84 -7.03 -7.06
CA ARG A 125 -1.69 -5.67 -7.63
C ARG A 125 -0.45 -5.51 -8.52
N SER A 126 0.67 -6.15 -8.16
CA SER A 126 1.97 -5.98 -8.84
C SER A 126 2.75 -7.29 -8.96
N VAL A 127 2.07 -8.37 -9.34
CA VAL A 127 2.65 -9.73 -9.41
C VAL A 127 3.84 -9.79 -10.37
N GLU A 128 3.65 -9.35 -11.61
CA GLU A 128 4.69 -9.37 -12.63
C GLU A 128 5.88 -8.48 -12.27
N LEU A 129 5.63 -7.31 -11.67
CA LEU A 129 6.69 -6.42 -11.18
C LEU A 129 7.53 -7.12 -10.12
N LYS A 130 6.88 -7.79 -9.15
CA LYS A 130 7.58 -8.56 -8.11
C LYS A 130 8.40 -9.68 -8.73
N GLU A 131 7.87 -10.41 -9.70
CA GLU A 131 8.59 -11.47 -10.40
C GLU A 131 9.79 -10.92 -11.17
N LYS A 132 9.65 -9.74 -11.80
CA LYS A 132 10.74 -9.13 -12.55
C LYS A 132 11.86 -8.60 -11.66
N LEU A 133 11.52 -8.00 -10.52
CA LEU A 133 12.49 -7.35 -9.64
C LEU A 133 13.14 -8.33 -8.65
N LEU A 134 12.42 -9.36 -8.20
CA LEU A 134 12.90 -10.30 -7.18
C LEU A 134 13.18 -11.73 -7.69
N GLY A 135 12.85 -12.03 -8.95
CA GLY A 135 12.98 -13.35 -9.57
C GLY A 135 14.32 -13.62 -10.23
#